data_AF-A0A9E4H114-F1
#
_entry.id   AF-A0A9E4H114-F1
#
_cell.length_a   1.000
_cell.length_b   1.000
_cell.length_c   1.000
_cell.angle_alpha   90.00
_cell.angle_beta   90.00
_cell.angle_gamma   90.00
#
_symmetry.space_group_name_H-M   'P 1'
#
loop_
_entity.id
_entity.type
_entity.pdbx_description
1 polymer ?
#
loop_
_entity_poly.entity_id
_entity_poly.type
_entity_poly.pdbx_seq_one_letter_code
_entity_poly.pdbx_strand_id
1 'polypeptide(L)'
;DVITSLETGETCVTFVDQGTLSGVKGTKLKHLTKTDESLKTMLFVSGWVVLSSSTNKELAFDLANYTINKENSELYYQEVGEVPVNGTAEHGIEHLRFSGEEAEKYSVIPDWDHLGKELDGWNKRFETDVVPLL
;
A
#
# COMPACT_ATOMS: atom_id res chain seq x y z
N ASP A 1 2.93 0.05 17.57
CA ASP A 1 2.15 0.41 16.37
C ASP A 1 2.81 1.63 15.72
N VAL A 2 2.83 1.70 14.38
CA VAL A 2 3.57 2.74 13.63
C VAL A 2 2.94 4.13 13.86
N ILE A 3 1.61 4.22 13.95
CA ILE A 3 0.92 5.49 14.16
C ILE A 3 1.34 6.10 15.49
N THR A 4 1.21 5.33 16.58
CA THR A 4 1.59 5.74 17.93
C THR A 4 3.08 6.13 17.97
N SER A 5 3.95 5.30 17.38
CA SER A 5 5.40 5.54 17.39
C SER A 5 5.81 6.85 16.67
N LEU A 6 5.08 7.22 15.62
CA LEU A 6 5.26 8.50 14.92
C LEU A 6 4.66 9.68 15.70
N GLU A 7 3.56 9.47 16.42
CA GLU A 7 2.90 10.50 17.23
C GLU A 7 3.64 10.80 18.54
N THR A 8 4.28 9.80 19.14
CA THR A 8 5.12 9.96 20.35
C THR A 8 6.53 10.44 20.03
N GLY A 9 6.95 10.42 18.76
CA GLY A 9 8.30 10.80 18.33
C GLY A 9 9.36 9.72 18.59
N GLU A 10 8.96 8.49 18.91
CA GLU A 10 9.86 7.34 19.09
C GLU A 10 10.50 6.90 17.76
N THR A 11 9.84 7.19 16.63
CA THR A 11 10.35 6.91 15.28
C THR A 11 10.59 8.19 14.50
N CYS A 12 11.80 8.34 13.94
CA CYS A 12 12.16 9.48 13.08
C CYS A 12 12.04 9.18 11.58
N VAL A 13 12.20 7.91 11.17
CA VAL A 13 12.10 7.43 9.79
C VAL A 13 11.54 6.01 9.81
N THR A 14 10.62 5.69 8.89
CA THR A 14 10.02 4.36 8.78
C THR A 14 9.63 4.03 7.34
N PHE A 15 9.44 2.74 7.07
CA PHE A 15 8.80 2.21 5.87
C PHE A 15 7.43 1.67 6.26
N VAL A 16 6.37 2.18 5.62
CA VAL A 16 4.99 1.82 5.93
C VAL A 16 4.09 2.12 4.73
N ASP A 17 2.96 1.43 4.63
CA ASP A 17 1.96 1.69 3.61
C ASP A 17 1.21 3.01 3.84
N GLN A 18 0.63 3.52 2.76
CA GLN A 18 -0.05 4.81 2.75
C GLN A 18 -1.35 4.82 3.56
N GLY A 19 -2.08 3.70 3.61
CA GLY A 19 -3.32 3.59 4.38
C GLY A 19 -3.05 3.79 5.87
N THR A 20 -2.02 3.13 6.40
CA THR A 20 -1.57 3.33 7.79
C THR A 20 -1.12 4.77 8.05
N LEU A 21 -0.39 5.41 7.13
CA LEU A 21 0.05 6.81 7.28
C LEU A 21 -1.11 7.80 7.38
N SER A 22 -2.24 7.52 6.72
CA SER A 22 -3.43 8.38 6.79
C SER A 22 -3.99 8.54 8.21
N GLY A 23 -3.70 7.55 9.08
CA GLY A 23 -4.11 7.57 10.48
C GLY A 23 -3.29 8.50 11.37
N VAL A 24 -2.11 8.96 10.94
CA VAL A 24 -1.24 9.86 11.73
C VAL A 24 -1.77 11.29 11.65
N LYS A 25 -2.18 11.85 12.80
CA LYS A 25 -2.80 13.20 12.86
C LYS A 25 -1.99 14.19 13.67
N GLY A 26 -1.27 13.71 14.70
CA GLY A 26 -0.52 14.56 15.64
C GLY A 26 0.83 15.06 15.13
N THR A 27 1.40 14.40 14.12
CA THR A 27 2.77 14.65 13.66
C THR A 27 2.81 15.07 12.19
N LYS A 28 3.61 16.10 11.89
CA LYS A 28 3.86 16.51 10.50
C LYS A 28 4.81 15.53 9.82
N LEU A 29 4.31 14.79 8.85
CA LEU A 29 5.08 13.85 8.06
C LEU A 29 5.63 14.48 6.77
N LYS A 30 6.77 13.96 6.31
CA LYS A 30 7.31 14.23 4.97
C LYS A 30 7.52 12.90 4.26
N HIS A 31 6.82 12.70 3.16
CA HIS A 31 7.01 11.53 2.30
C HIS A 31 8.36 11.63 1.57
N LEU A 32 9.12 10.53 1.58
CA LEU A 32 10.38 10.41 0.85
C LEU A 32 10.20 9.77 -0.53
N THR A 33 8.95 9.57 -0.96
CA THR A 33 8.64 9.08 -2.30
C THR A 33 9.22 10.03 -3.36
N LYS A 34 9.84 9.46 -4.40
CA LYS A 34 10.50 10.19 -5.50
C LYS A 34 11.67 11.09 -5.10
N THR A 35 12.28 10.87 -3.94
CA THR A 35 13.44 11.69 -3.50
C THR A 35 14.77 11.18 -4.01
N ASP A 36 14.92 9.86 -4.21
CA ASP A 36 16.14 9.22 -4.69
C ASP A 36 15.82 7.92 -5.45
N GLU A 37 16.60 7.59 -6.48
CA GLU A 37 16.38 6.39 -7.31
C GLU A 37 16.70 5.08 -6.57
N SER A 38 17.54 5.14 -5.53
CA SER A 38 17.85 4.01 -4.65
C SER A 38 16.76 3.75 -3.62
N LEU A 39 15.86 4.72 -3.38
CA LEU A 39 14.74 4.62 -2.45
C LEU A 39 13.42 4.42 -3.19
N LYS A 40 13.32 3.28 -3.90
CA LYS A 40 12.13 2.97 -4.69
C LYS A 40 10.92 2.68 -3.81
N THR A 41 9.77 3.19 -4.23
CA THR A 41 8.47 2.93 -3.60
C THR A 41 7.87 1.65 -4.16
N MET A 42 7.56 0.69 -3.31
CA MET A 42 6.83 -0.52 -3.72
C MET A 42 5.36 -0.17 -3.95
N LEU A 43 4.86 -0.42 -5.17
CA LEU A 43 3.46 -0.22 -5.52
C LEU A 43 2.73 -1.56 -5.49
N PHE A 44 1.82 -1.73 -4.55
CA PHE A 44 0.95 -2.91 -4.49
C PHE A 44 -0.51 -2.50 -4.68
N VAL A 45 -1.33 -3.48 -5.06
CA VAL A 45 -2.76 -3.30 -5.29
C VAL A 45 -3.51 -4.22 -4.35
N SER A 46 -4.40 -3.64 -3.56
CA SER A 46 -5.39 -4.36 -2.79
C SER A 46 -6.67 -4.53 -3.62
N GLY A 47 -7.36 -5.65 -3.48
CA GLY A 47 -8.57 -5.93 -4.22
C GLY A 47 -9.38 -7.08 -3.65
N TRP A 48 -10.53 -7.35 -4.27
CA TRP A 48 -11.44 -8.40 -3.83
C TRP A 48 -11.13 -9.74 -4.52
N VAL A 49 -11.27 -10.81 -3.74
CA VAL A 49 -11.28 -12.18 -4.26
C VAL A 49 -12.54 -12.87 -3.76
N VAL A 50 -13.37 -13.37 -4.68
CA VAL A 50 -14.54 -14.19 -4.32
C VAL A 50 -14.10 -15.65 -4.26
N LEU A 51 -14.19 -16.24 -3.06
CA LEU A 51 -13.80 -17.63 -2.85
C LEU A 51 -14.65 -18.57 -3.70
N SER A 52 -13.99 -19.58 -4.28
CA SER A 52 -14.64 -20.60 -5.10
C SER A 52 -15.69 -21.40 -4.32
N SER A 53 -15.54 -21.49 -2.99
CA SER A 53 -16.44 -22.16 -2.05
C SER A 53 -17.62 -21.30 -1.58
N SER A 54 -17.71 -20.02 -1.97
CA SER A 54 -18.79 -19.15 -1.53
C SER A 54 -20.15 -19.70 -1.96
N THR A 55 -21.10 -19.75 -1.02
CA THR A 55 -22.51 -20.13 -1.28
C THR A 55 -23.33 -18.95 -1.80
N ASN A 56 -22.81 -17.73 -1.75
CA ASN A 56 -23.47 -16.49 -2.16
C ASN A 56 -22.62 -15.74 -3.19
N LYS A 57 -22.20 -16.43 -4.27
CA LYS A 57 -21.25 -15.86 -5.25
C LYS A 57 -21.75 -14.58 -5.91
N GLU A 58 -23.02 -14.56 -6.32
CA GLU A 58 -23.62 -13.41 -7.00
C GLU A 58 -23.52 -12.15 -6.13
N LEU A 59 -24.05 -12.20 -4.90
CA LEU A 59 -23.95 -11.08 -3.96
C LEU A 59 -22.51 -10.68 -3.62
N ALA A 60 -21.58 -11.65 -3.55
CA ALA A 60 -20.17 -11.35 -3.32
C ALA A 60 -19.54 -10.59 -4.51
N PHE A 61 -19.87 -10.98 -5.73
CA PHE A 61 -19.45 -10.24 -6.93
C PHE A 61 -20.12 -8.88 -7.02
N ASP A 62 -21.41 -8.77 -6.69
CA ASP A 62 -22.14 -7.50 -6.69
C ASP A 62 -21.51 -6.51 -5.70
N LEU A 63 -21.17 -6.97 -4.49
CA LEU A 63 -20.47 -6.15 -3.50
C LEU A 63 -19.09 -5.70 -4.01
N ALA A 64 -18.30 -6.62 -4.56
CA ALA A 64 -16.98 -6.28 -5.11
C ALA A 64 -17.12 -5.23 -6.23
N ASN A 65 -18.03 -5.44 -7.18
CA ASN A 65 -18.31 -4.51 -8.27
C ASN A 65 -18.83 -3.15 -7.77
N TYR A 66 -19.67 -3.15 -6.74
CA TYR A 66 -20.18 -1.94 -6.12
C TYR A 66 -19.04 -1.09 -5.58
N THR A 67 -18.10 -1.68 -4.83
CA THR A 67 -17.02 -0.92 -4.18
C THR A 67 -15.98 -0.34 -5.15
N ILE A 68 -15.79 -0.92 -6.33
CA ILE A 68 -14.76 -0.48 -7.29
C ILE A 68 -15.25 0.54 -8.33
N ASN A 69 -16.54 0.89 -8.30
CA ASN A 69 -17.05 1.97 -9.15
C ASN A 69 -16.40 3.32 -8.76
N LYS A 70 -16.53 4.33 -9.63
CA LYS A 70 -15.87 5.63 -9.43
C LYS A 70 -16.22 6.25 -8.07
N GLU A 71 -17.52 6.44 -7.83
CA GLU A 71 -18.04 7.11 -6.63
C GLU A 71 -17.61 6.40 -5.33
N ASN A 72 -17.74 5.07 -5.28
CA ASN A 72 -17.35 4.30 -4.10
C ASN A 72 -15.84 4.21 -3.92
N SER A 73 -15.06 4.23 -5.00
CA SER A 73 -13.59 4.30 -4.91
C SER A 73 -13.13 5.65 -4.37
N GLU A 74 -13.79 6.75 -4.75
CA GLU A 74 -13.53 8.09 -4.20
C GLU A 74 -13.86 8.15 -2.71
N LEU A 75 -15.02 7.60 -2.31
CA LEU A 75 -15.41 7.50 -0.90
C LEU A 75 -14.43 6.65 -0.09
N TYR A 76 -14.04 5.49 -0.61
CA TYR A 76 -13.05 4.63 0.05
C TYR A 76 -11.72 5.36 0.26
N TYR A 77 -11.24 6.08 -0.76
CA TYR A 77 -10.04 6.90 -0.63
C TYR A 77 -10.17 7.94 0.49
N GLN A 78 -11.29 8.65 0.57
CA GLN A 78 -11.48 9.69 1.60
C GLN A 78 -11.38 9.14 3.02
N GLU A 79 -11.86 7.91 3.24
CA GLU A 79 -11.90 7.29 4.56
C GLU A 79 -10.59 6.56 4.92
N VAL A 80 -9.98 5.87 3.95
CA VAL A 80 -8.80 4.99 4.20
C VAL A 80 -7.49 5.68 3.83
N GLY A 81 -7.53 6.73 3.02
CA GLY A 81 -6.36 7.48 2.60
C GLY A 81 -5.42 6.70 1.68
N GLU A 82 -5.96 5.78 0.87
CA GLU A 82 -5.25 5.01 -0.16
C GLU A 82 -5.54 5.51 -1.58
N VAL A 83 -4.63 5.30 -2.52
CA VAL A 83 -4.87 5.70 -3.93
C VAL A 83 -5.91 4.75 -4.56
N PRO A 84 -7.01 5.27 -5.13
CA PRO A 84 -7.99 4.43 -5.80
C PRO A 84 -7.40 3.84 -7.09
N VAL A 85 -7.64 2.54 -7.30
CA VAL A 85 -7.24 1.85 -8.54
C VAL A 85 -8.08 2.28 -9.74
N ASN A 86 -9.31 2.72 -9.49
CA ASN A 86 -10.17 3.27 -10.53
C ASN A 86 -9.53 4.55 -11.10
N GLY A 87 -8.99 4.48 -12.32
CA GLY A 87 -8.26 5.60 -12.94
C GLY A 87 -9.11 6.84 -13.24
N THR A 88 -10.43 6.78 -13.04
CA THR A 88 -11.33 7.94 -13.16
C THR A 88 -11.71 8.56 -11.82
N ALA A 89 -11.38 7.90 -10.69
CA ALA A 89 -11.65 8.39 -9.35
C ALA A 89 -10.67 9.51 -8.97
N GLU A 90 -11.20 10.57 -8.38
CA GLU A 90 -10.41 11.68 -7.87
C GLU A 90 -9.78 11.35 -6.50
N HIS A 91 -8.52 11.73 -6.33
CA HIS A 91 -7.82 11.65 -5.06
C HIS A 91 -6.73 12.74 -4.94
N GLY A 92 -6.38 13.13 -3.71
CA GLY A 92 -5.41 14.19 -3.41
C GLY A 92 -4.01 13.69 -3.02
N ILE A 93 -3.72 12.40 -3.16
CA ILE A 93 -2.42 11.81 -2.81
C ILE A 93 -1.43 11.95 -3.97
N GLU A 94 -0.86 13.14 -4.13
CA GLU A 94 0.04 13.45 -5.24
C GLU A 94 1.41 12.78 -5.15
N HIS A 95 1.91 12.50 -3.94
CA HIS A 95 3.23 11.84 -3.80
C HIS A 95 3.24 10.40 -4.31
N LEU A 96 2.08 9.76 -4.48
CA LEU A 96 1.93 8.41 -5.05
C LEU A 96 1.42 8.40 -6.49
N ARG A 97 1.26 9.56 -7.13
CA ARG A 97 0.91 9.64 -8.55
C ARG A 97 2.18 9.63 -9.37
N PHE A 98 2.45 8.59 -10.15
CA PHE A 98 3.66 8.49 -10.99
C PHE A 98 3.31 8.70 -12.46
N SER A 99 4.12 9.49 -13.18
CA SER A 99 4.21 9.39 -14.63
C SER A 99 4.88 8.07 -15.04
N GLY A 100 4.85 7.71 -16.33
CA GLY A 100 5.54 6.52 -16.82
C GLY A 100 7.05 6.52 -16.52
N GLU A 101 7.72 7.65 -16.79
CA GLU A 101 9.15 7.83 -16.50
C GLU A 101 9.44 7.79 -14.98
N GLU A 102 8.58 8.42 -14.18
CA GLU A 102 8.73 8.39 -12.72
C GLU A 102 8.53 6.99 -12.15
N ALA A 103 7.63 6.19 -12.71
CA ALA A 103 7.39 4.82 -12.25
C ALA A 103 8.64 3.96 -12.46
N GLU A 104 9.29 4.03 -13.62
CA GLU A 104 10.52 3.29 -13.91
C GLU A 104 11.66 3.66 -12.94
N LYS A 105 11.77 4.96 -12.64
CA LYS A 105 12.84 5.52 -11.82
C LYS A 105 12.63 5.31 -10.32
N TYR A 106 11.43 5.57 -9.83
CA TYR A 106 11.13 5.70 -8.40
C TYR A 106 10.23 4.62 -7.82
N SER A 107 9.76 3.67 -8.63
CA SER A 107 8.88 2.61 -8.15
C SER A 107 9.40 1.21 -8.45
N VAL A 108 8.92 0.25 -7.65
CA VAL A 108 9.00 -1.17 -7.93
C VAL A 108 7.58 -1.69 -8.02
N ILE A 109 7.25 -2.28 -9.16
CA ILE A 109 6.06 -3.13 -9.30
C ILE A 109 6.49 -4.55 -8.93
N PRO A 110 5.95 -5.12 -7.85
CA PRO A 110 6.35 -6.43 -7.37
C PRO A 110 5.96 -7.54 -8.35
N ASP A 111 6.89 -8.45 -8.60
CA ASP A 111 6.61 -9.76 -9.21
C ASP A 111 6.06 -10.68 -8.12
N TRP A 112 4.73 -10.73 -8.00
CA TRP A 112 4.06 -11.55 -6.99
C TRP A 112 4.31 -13.05 -7.16
N ASP A 113 4.50 -13.53 -8.38
CA ASP A 113 4.78 -14.95 -8.65
C ASP A 113 6.16 -15.34 -8.15
N HIS A 114 7.15 -14.46 -8.32
CA HIS A 114 8.48 -14.65 -7.76
C HIS A 114 8.47 -14.51 -6.23
N LEU A 115 7.89 -13.43 -5.71
CA LEU A 115 7.83 -13.17 -4.26
C LEU A 115 7.12 -14.30 -3.51
N GLY A 116 6.03 -14.84 -4.05
CA GLY A 116 5.31 -15.95 -3.45
C GLY A 116 6.13 -17.24 -3.37
N LYS A 117 7.04 -17.49 -4.31
CA LYS A 117 7.94 -18.66 -4.28
C LYS A 117 9.09 -18.51 -3.29
N GLU A 118 9.55 -17.28 -3.09
CA GLU A 118 10.71 -16.97 -2.24
C GLU A 118 10.32 -16.63 -0.78
N LEU A 119 9.02 -16.53 -0.48
CA LEU A 119 8.51 -16.07 0.82
C LEU A 119 9.16 -16.78 2.02
N ASP A 120 9.24 -18.11 1.99
CA ASP A 120 9.86 -18.90 3.07
C ASP A 120 11.35 -18.59 3.23
N GLY A 121 12.05 -18.39 2.11
CA GLY A 121 13.46 -18.00 2.10
C GLY A 121 13.69 -16.61 2.67
N TRP A 122 12.81 -15.67 2.34
CA TRP A 122 12.86 -14.29 2.85
C TRP A 122 12.59 -14.24 4.35
N ASN A 123 11.57 -14.96 4.82
CA ASN A 123 11.28 -15.09 6.25
C ASN A 123 12.47 -15.65 7.01
N LYS A 124 13.09 -16.72 6.50
CA LYS A 124 14.29 -17.30 7.12
C LYS A 124 15.43 -16.28 7.21
N ARG A 125 15.71 -15.54 6.13
CA ARG A 125 16.76 -14.52 6.13
C ARG A 125 16.45 -13.36 7.06
N PHE A 126 15.20 -12.93 7.15
CA PHE A 126 14.80 -11.91 8.10
C PHE A 126 15.11 -12.34 9.55
N GLU A 127 14.71 -13.57 9.91
CA GLU A 127 14.95 -14.13 11.24
C GLU A 127 16.45 -14.37 11.54
N THR A 128 17.26 -14.77 10.56
CA THR A 128 18.68 -15.08 10.78
C THR A 128 19.60 -13.88 10.65
N ASP A 129 19.31 -12.97 9.73
CA ASP A 129 20.24 -11.91 9.32
C ASP A 129 19.83 -10.54 9.87
N VAL A 130 18.53 -10.31 10.12
CA VAL A 130 18.00 -8.99 10.51
C VAL A 130 17.61 -8.94 11.98
N VAL A 131 16.77 -9.87 12.45
CA VAL A 131 16.27 -9.88 13.84
C VAL A 131 17.40 -9.79 14.89
N PRO A 132 18.57 -10.47 14.74
CA PRO A 132 19.66 -10.35 15.71
C PRO A 132 20.33 -8.96 15.80
N LEU A 133 20.04 -8.06 14.86
CA LEU A 133 20.58 -6.70 14.80
C LEU A 133 19.60 -5.65 15.34
N LEU A 134 18.35 -6.04 15.62
CA LEU A 134 17.28 -5.18 16.16
C LEU A 134 17.24 -5.26 17.69
#